data_AF-A0AAJ2RAH9-F1
#
_entry.id   AF-A0AAJ2RAH9-F1
#
_cell.length_a   1.000
_cell.length_b   1.000
_cell.length_c   1.000
_cell.angle_alpha   90.00
_cell.angle_beta   90.00
_cell.angle_gamma   90.00
#
_symmetry.space_group_name_H-M   'P 1'
#
loop_
_entity.id
_entity.type
_entity.pdbx_description
1 polymer ?
#
loop_
_entity_poly.entity_id
_entity_poly.type
_entity_poly.pdbx_seq_one_letter_code
_entity_poly.pdbx_strand_id
1 'polypeptide(L)'
;MMTDRARIDWVTWWAGGCVLQAAPGWDDKHGFTPATRRLELFIHANPAAVCRCFDLPMQIPPEPQPSLMRIGELNVGQRTQILHLMAAVCLPSRHRREISAERQIWCRRLAKALRPGLWLPDCCTFAHETDALMLLRARYGEACWPRLRLLYPRGLVERVADFKHPLPAGRLNALCDALIWKVAAPERIATHS
;
A
#
# COMPACT_ATOMS: atom_id res chain seq x y z
N MET A 1 13.51 1.94 19.49
CA MET A 1 14.53 1.18 18.74
C MET A 1 13.84 0.05 17.99
N MET A 2 14.16 -0.13 16.72
CA MET A 2 13.68 -1.28 15.94
C MET A 2 14.47 -2.52 16.31
N THR A 3 13.81 -3.67 16.44
CA THR A 3 14.48 -4.92 16.82
C THR A 3 15.30 -5.47 15.66
N ASP A 4 16.34 -6.26 15.96
CA ASP A 4 17.12 -6.93 14.91
C ASP A 4 16.26 -7.86 14.05
N ARG A 5 15.23 -8.46 14.67
CA ARG A 5 14.25 -9.27 13.94
C ARG A 5 13.49 -8.46 12.88
N ALA A 6 13.00 -7.27 13.24
CA ALA A 6 12.28 -6.40 12.30
C ALA A 6 13.18 -5.93 11.14
N ARG A 7 14.48 -5.74 11.38
CA ARG A 7 15.45 -5.43 10.32
C ARG A 7 15.66 -6.61 9.37
N ILE A 8 15.78 -7.83 9.90
CA ILE A 8 15.89 -9.04 9.08
C ILE A 8 14.62 -9.25 8.25
N ASP A 9 13.45 -9.07 8.85
CA ASP A 9 12.16 -9.21 8.16
C ASP A 9 12.03 -8.18 7.03
N TRP A 10 12.48 -6.93 7.25
CA TRP A 10 12.55 -5.90 6.21
C TRP A 10 13.46 -6.29 5.05
N VAL A 11 14.68 -6.73 5.33
CA VAL A 11 15.64 -7.14 4.29
C VAL A 11 15.11 -8.35 3.50
N THR A 12 14.53 -9.32 4.21
CA THR A 12 13.93 -10.53 3.60
C THR A 12 12.77 -10.16 2.68
N TRP A 13 11.88 -9.26 3.14
CA TRP A 13 10.78 -8.75 2.33
C TRP A 13 11.28 -7.97 1.10
N TRP A 14 12.29 -7.11 1.30
CA TRP A 14 12.90 -6.31 0.24
C TRP A 14 13.58 -7.15 -0.85
N ALA A 15 14.28 -8.21 -0.46
CA ALA A 15 15.03 -9.07 -1.37
C ALA A 15 14.12 -9.94 -2.24
N GLY A 16 12.93 -10.29 -1.76
CA GLY A 16 12.07 -11.23 -2.47
C GLY A 16 10.66 -11.41 -1.92
N GLY A 17 10.44 -11.18 -0.62
CA GLY A 17 9.11 -11.36 -0.02
C GLY A 17 8.03 -10.47 -0.63
N CYS A 18 8.37 -9.26 -1.09
CA CYS A 18 7.44 -8.38 -1.80
C CYS A 18 6.92 -8.99 -3.13
N VAL A 19 7.73 -9.79 -3.82
CA VAL A 19 7.34 -10.49 -5.05
C VAL A 19 6.39 -11.64 -4.74
N LEU A 20 6.64 -12.39 -3.67
CA LEU A 20 5.74 -13.44 -3.19
C LEU A 20 4.36 -12.90 -2.77
N GLN A 21 4.28 -11.62 -2.42
CA GLN A 21 3.07 -10.93 -2.01
C GLN A 21 2.42 -10.10 -3.13
N ALA A 22 2.94 -10.21 -4.36
CA ALA A 22 2.42 -9.47 -5.49
C ALA A 22 0.95 -9.79 -5.73
N ALA A 23 0.16 -8.78 -6.09
CA ALA A 23 -1.23 -8.97 -6.44
C ALA A 23 -1.38 -9.87 -7.69
N PRO A 24 -2.51 -10.56 -7.87
CA PRO A 24 -2.76 -11.33 -9.09
C PRO A 24 -2.59 -10.46 -10.35
N GLY A 25 -2.00 -11.04 -11.41
CA GLY A 25 -1.78 -10.39 -12.71
C GLY A 25 -0.39 -9.76 -12.91
N TRP A 26 0.48 -9.76 -11.90
CA TRP A 26 1.90 -9.42 -12.08
C TRP A 26 2.69 -10.53 -12.81
N ASP A 27 2.29 -11.78 -12.62
CA ASP A 27 2.92 -12.97 -13.15
C ASP A 27 2.71 -13.19 -14.66
N ASP A 28 1.52 -12.82 -15.17
CA ASP A 28 1.09 -13.06 -16.56
C ASP A 28 1.96 -12.33 -17.59
N LYS A 29 2.56 -11.19 -17.21
CA LYS A 29 3.45 -10.40 -18.09
C LYS A 29 4.77 -11.11 -18.38
N HIS A 30 5.18 -12.03 -17.51
CA HIS A 30 6.53 -12.62 -17.53
C HIS A 30 6.52 -14.12 -17.77
N GLY A 31 5.36 -14.70 -18.10
CA GLY A 31 5.20 -16.14 -18.32
C GLY A 31 5.54 -16.97 -17.07
N PHE A 32 5.41 -16.36 -15.89
CA PHE A 32 5.86 -16.95 -14.64
C PHE A 32 4.65 -17.36 -13.82
N THR A 33 4.06 -18.54 -14.08
CA THR A 33 3.07 -19.17 -13.19
C THR A 33 3.70 -20.35 -12.44
N PRO A 34 4.56 -20.09 -11.44
CA PRO A 34 5.11 -21.14 -10.60
C PRO A 34 4.09 -21.53 -9.52
N ALA A 35 4.11 -22.80 -9.12
CA ALA A 35 3.72 -23.13 -7.76
C ALA A 35 4.61 -22.34 -6.78
N THR A 36 4.06 -21.80 -5.68
CA THR A 36 4.74 -20.88 -4.74
C THR A 36 6.18 -21.29 -4.38
N ARG A 37 6.42 -22.59 -4.16
CA ARG A 37 7.75 -23.12 -3.84
C ARG A 37 8.79 -22.94 -4.95
N ARG A 38 8.38 -23.02 -6.23
CA ARG A 38 9.26 -22.80 -7.38
C ARG A 38 9.58 -21.31 -7.56
N LEU A 39 8.67 -20.41 -7.19
CA LEU A 39 8.91 -18.97 -7.15
C LEU A 39 9.97 -18.60 -6.12
N GLU A 40 9.83 -19.12 -4.90
CA GLU A 40 10.80 -18.89 -3.82
C GLU A 40 12.21 -19.32 -4.22
N LEU A 41 12.37 -20.54 -4.73
CA LEU A 41 13.67 -21.04 -5.21
C LEU A 41 14.21 -20.18 -6.36
N PHE A 42 13.36 -19.75 -7.28
CA PHE A 42 13.77 -18.88 -8.38
C PHE A 42 14.26 -17.53 -7.87
N ILE A 43 13.56 -16.91 -6.92
CA ILE A 43 13.94 -15.64 -6.31
C ILE A 43 15.31 -15.74 -5.65
N HIS A 44 15.55 -16.80 -4.87
CA HIS A 44 16.84 -17.02 -4.22
C HIS A 44 17.96 -17.28 -5.21
N ALA A 45 17.72 -18.08 -6.26
CA ALA A 45 18.75 -18.44 -7.24
C ALA A 45 19.02 -17.33 -8.27
N ASN A 46 18.05 -16.46 -8.58
CA ASN A 46 18.12 -15.52 -9.70
C ASN A 46 17.65 -14.10 -9.34
N PRO A 47 18.24 -13.44 -8.32
CA PRO A 47 17.78 -12.12 -7.87
C PRO A 47 17.81 -11.05 -8.97
N ALA A 48 18.81 -11.09 -9.86
CA ALA A 48 18.90 -10.16 -10.99
C ALA A 48 17.81 -10.40 -12.04
N ALA A 49 17.40 -11.65 -12.28
CA ALA A 49 16.32 -11.96 -13.20
C ALA A 49 14.97 -11.50 -12.63
N VAL A 50 14.73 -11.74 -11.34
CA VAL A 50 13.54 -11.22 -10.64
C VAL A 50 13.46 -9.71 -10.75
N CYS A 51 14.57 -9.00 -10.50
CA CYS A 51 14.58 -7.55 -10.61
C CYS A 51 14.19 -7.07 -12.02
N ARG A 52 14.67 -7.75 -13.07
CA ARG A 52 14.27 -7.41 -14.45
C ARG A 52 12.82 -7.75 -14.76
N CYS A 53 12.33 -8.92 -14.33
CA CYS A 53 10.94 -9.30 -14.56
C CYS A 53 10.00 -8.30 -13.88
N PHE A 54 10.20 -8.02 -12.60
CA PHE A 54 9.29 -7.16 -11.85
C PHE A 54 9.59 -5.67 -11.97
N ASP A 55 10.49 -5.25 -12.86
CA ASP A 55 10.93 -3.86 -13.03
C ASP A 55 11.38 -3.22 -11.68
N LEU A 56 12.16 -3.97 -10.89
CA LEU A 56 12.68 -3.55 -9.59
C LEU A 56 14.13 -3.05 -9.71
N PRO A 57 14.48 -1.90 -9.09
CA PRO A 57 15.84 -1.44 -9.06
C PRO A 57 16.70 -2.34 -8.15
N MET A 58 17.90 -2.65 -8.62
CA MET A 58 18.94 -3.31 -7.84
C MET A 58 19.61 -2.27 -6.94
N GLN A 59 19.06 -2.08 -5.75
CA GLN A 59 19.54 -1.12 -4.76
C GLN A 59 19.45 -1.70 -3.35
N ILE A 60 20.29 -1.17 -2.46
CA ILE A 60 20.27 -1.50 -1.03
C ILE A 60 18.93 -1.05 -0.43
N PRO A 61 18.31 -1.84 0.48
CA PRO A 61 17.10 -1.42 1.17
C PRO A 61 17.32 -0.08 1.90
N PRO A 62 16.38 0.88 1.78
CA PRO A 62 16.39 2.07 2.61
C PRO A 62 16.08 1.72 4.07
N GLU A 63 16.07 2.72 4.95
CA GLU A 63 15.69 2.54 6.35
C GLU A 63 14.32 1.85 6.44
N PRO A 64 14.19 0.79 7.26
CA PRO A 64 12.95 0.02 7.33
C PRO A 64 11.74 0.90 7.67
N GLN A 65 10.63 0.61 6.99
CA GLN A 65 9.38 1.34 7.14
C GLN A 65 8.34 0.42 7.81
N PRO A 66 8.10 0.52 9.13
CA PRO A 66 7.22 -0.41 9.84
C PRO A 66 5.79 -0.44 9.28
N SER A 67 5.26 0.70 8.86
CA SER A 67 3.92 0.76 8.29
C SER A 67 3.85 0.12 6.90
N LEU A 68 4.94 0.15 6.11
CA LEU A 68 5.01 -0.57 4.83
C LEU A 68 5.05 -2.08 5.05
N MET A 69 5.85 -2.55 6.01
CA MET A 69 5.84 -3.96 6.40
C MET A 69 4.44 -4.42 6.81
N ARG A 70 3.73 -3.58 7.57
CA ARG A 70 2.35 -3.85 7.95
C ARG A 70 1.40 -3.93 6.76
N ILE A 71 1.57 -3.13 5.70
CA ILE A 71 0.79 -3.29 4.45
C ILE A 71 1.09 -4.65 3.79
N GLY A 72 2.35 -5.08 3.80
CA GLY A 72 2.77 -6.39 3.28
C GLY A 72 2.07 -7.56 3.97
N GLU A 73 1.83 -7.46 5.28
CA GLU A 73 1.11 -8.48 6.07
C GLU A 73 -0.40 -8.56 5.76
N LEU A 74 -0.98 -7.52 5.17
CA LEU A 74 -2.41 -7.49 4.83
C LEU A 74 -2.71 -8.35 3.60
N ASN A 75 -3.90 -8.96 3.58
CA ASN A 75 -4.40 -9.62 2.38
C ASN A 75 -4.87 -8.61 1.32
N VAL A 76 -5.15 -9.08 0.10
CA VAL A 76 -5.55 -8.23 -1.04
C VAL A 76 -6.77 -7.37 -0.71
N GLY A 77 -7.82 -7.94 -0.10
CA GLY A 77 -9.04 -7.19 0.25
C GLY A 77 -8.79 -6.09 1.28
N GLN A 78 -7.94 -6.36 2.27
CA GLN A 78 -7.51 -5.36 3.25
C GLN A 78 -6.70 -4.23 2.60
N ARG A 79 -5.79 -4.54 1.67
CA ARG A 79 -5.02 -3.51 0.94
C ARG A 79 -5.93 -2.62 0.10
N THR A 80 -6.93 -3.19 -0.58
CA THR A 80 -7.97 -2.42 -1.29
C THR A 80 -8.76 -1.54 -0.32
N GLN A 81 -9.09 -2.06 0.87
CA GLN A 81 -9.79 -1.28 1.89
C GLN A 81 -9.01 -0.05 2.36
N ILE A 82 -7.66 -0.07 2.37
CA ILE A 82 -6.86 1.13 2.64
C ILE A 82 -7.19 2.23 1.63
N LEU A 83 -7.27 1.89 0.34
CA LEU A 83 -7.56 2.87 -0.73
C LEU A 83 -8.97 3.44 -0.59
N HIS A 84 -9.96 2.59 -0.34
CA HIS A 84 -11.35 3.03 -0.11
C HIS A 84 -11.48 3.95 1.12
N LEU A 85 -10.85 3.58 2.25
CA LEU A 85 -10.88 4.42 3.45
C LEU A 85 -10.15 5.75 3.22
N MET A 86 -9.04 5.74 2.47
CA MET A 86 -8.34 6.97 2.08
C MET A 86 -9.26 7.91 1.30
N ALA A 87 -9.95 7.38 0.28
CA ALA A 87 -10.90 8.13 -0.52
C ALA A 87 -12.05 8.69 0.33
N ALA A 88 -12.57 7.93 1.29
CA ALA A 88 -13.63 8.38 2.18
C ALA A 88 -13.20 9.41 3.23
N VAL A 89 -11.92 9.44 3.62
CA VAL A 89 -11.36 10.50 4.47
C VAL A 89 -11.15 11.77 3.66
N CYS A 90 -10.60 11.64 2.45
CA CYS A 90 -10.23 12.79 1.63
C CYS A 90 -11.44 13.44 0.94
N LEU A 91 -12.43 12.65 0.53
CA LEU A 91 -13.66 13.12 -0.11
C LEU A 91 -14.91 12.37 0.40
N PRO A 92 -15.38 12.66 1.63
CA PRO A 92 -16.45 11.88 2.30
C PRO A 92 -17.79 11.84 1.56
N SER A 93 -18.08 12.84 0.72
CA SER A 93 -19.38 12.95 0.02
C SER A 93 -19.55 11.91 -1.10
N ARG A 94 -18.47 11.41 -1.69
CA ARG A 94 -18.53 10.45 -2.81
C ARG A 94 -18.54 8.99 -2.36
N HIS A 95 -17.92 8.68 -1.22
CA HIS A 95 -17.58 7.30 -0.83
C HIS A 95 -18.43 6.75 0.33
N ARG A 96 -19.67 7.22 0.45
CA ARG A 96 -20.55 6.84 1.58
C ARG A 96 -21.16 5.44 1.42
N ARG A 97 -21.32 4.91 0.20
CA ARG A 97 -22.06 3.66 -0.02
C ARG A 97 -21.24 2.38 0.21
N GLU A 98 -19.91 2.47 0.13
CA GLU A 98 -19.01 1.31 0.11
C GLU A 98 -18.42 0.97 1.49
N ILE A 99 -18.82 1.72 2.53
CA ILE A 99 -18.20 1.66 3.86
C ILE A 99 -19.29 1.58 4.93
N SER A 100 -19.10 0.71 5.93
CA SER A 100 -20.03 0.56 7.06
C SER A 100 -20.23 1.87 7.84
N ALA A 101 -21.37 2.02 8.50
CA ALA A 101 -21.72 3.24 9.23
C ALA A 101 -20.67 3.63 10.30
N GLU A 102 -20.14 2.64 11.03
CA GLU A 102 -19.07 2.86 12.03
C GLU A 102 -17.80 3.43 11.38
N ARG A 103 -17.36 2.81 10.28
CA ARG A 103 -16.18 3.26 9.53
C ARG A 103 -16.39 4.66 8.94
N GLN A 104 -17.59 4.99 8.47
CA GLN A 104 -17.90 6.34 8.01
C GLN A 104 -17.77 7.38 9.13
N ILE A 105 -18.23 7.07 10.35
CA ILE A 105 -18.06 7.97 11.52
C ILE A 105 -16.57 8.18 11.79
N TRP A 106 -15.79 7.10 11.78
CA TRP A 106 -14.34 7.16 11.96
C TRP A 106 -13.66 8.00 10.87
N CYS A 107 -13.97 7.77 9.59
CA CYS A 107 -13.43 8.56 8.47
C CYS A 107 -13.76 10.05 8.61
N ARG A 108 -15.00 10.41 9.00
CA ARG A 108 -15.39 11.80 9.24
C ARG A 108 -14.60 12.45 10.37
N ARG A 109 -14.33 11.72 11.46
CA ARG A 109 -13.51 12.22 12.57
C ARG A 109 -12.07 12.48 12.11
N LEU A 110 -11.49 11.53 11.38
CA LEU A 110 -10.14 11.66 10.84
C LEU A 110 -10.04 12.82 9.82
N ALA A 111 -11.02 12.96 8.93
CA ALA A 111 -11.10 14.05 7.97
C ALA A 111 -11.16 15.42 8.65
N LYS A 112 -11.92 15.56 9.74
CA LYS A 112 -11.98 16.81 10.53
C LYS A 112 -10.64 17.15 11.19
N ALA A 113 -9.91 16.14 11.66
CA ALA A 113 -8.61 16.32 12.31
C ALA A 113 -7.50 16.68 11.31
N LEU A 114 -7.42 15.95 10.20
CA LEU A 114 -6.35 16.13 9.20
C LEU A 114 -6.64 17.22 8.17
N ARG A 115 -7.91 17.62 8.04
CA ARG A 115 -8.43 18.59 7.06
C ARG A 115 -7.83 18.41 5.66
N PRO A 116 -8.04 17.24 5.00
CA PRO A 116 -7.43 16.94 3.69
C PRO A 116 -7.65 18.03 2.63
N GLY A 117 -8.82 18.68 2.63
CA GLY A 117 -9.13 19.77 1.71
C GLY A 117 -8.28 21.05 1.86
N LEU A 118 -7.39 21.15 2.85
CA LEU A 118 -6.46 22.28 3.00
C LEU A 118 -5.07 22.02 2.41
N TRP A 119 -4.79 20.80 1.95
CA TRP A 119 -3.45 20.42 1.52
C TRP A 119 -3.40 19.39 0.41
N LEU A 120 -4.50 18.69 0.12
CA LEU A 120 -4.60 17.90 -1.08
C LEU A 120 -4.75 18.82 -2.29
N PRO A 121 -4.03 18.54 -3.38
CA PRO A 121 -4.26 19.22 -4.65
C PRO A 121 -5.66 19.00 -5.21
N ASP A 122 -6.16 19.98 -5.96
CA ASP A 122 -7.47 19.90 -6.62
C ASP A 122 -7.56 18.78 -7.67
N CYS A 123 -6.41 18.31 -8.19
CA CYS A 123 -6.36 17.17 -9.10
C CYS A 123 -6.70 15.84 -8.41
N CYS A 124 -6.63 15.75 -7.08
CA CYS A 124 -6.99 14.57 -6.30
C CYS A 124 -8.51 14.51 -6.10
N THR A 125 -9.23 14.06 -7.13
CA THR A 125 -10.71 14.01 -7.10
C THR A 125 -11.27 12.75 -6.44
N PHE A 126 -10.43 11.75 -6.19
CA PHE A 126 -10.78 10.41 -5.71
C PHE A 126 -11.94 9.79 -6.48
N ALA A 127 -12.03 10.08 -7.79
CA ALA A 127 -12.95 9.39 -8.69
C ALA A 127 -12.48 7.96 -8.96
N HIS A 128 -11.17 7.71 -8.83
CA HIS A 128 -10.54 6.41 -9.00
C HIS A 128 -9.57 6.14 -7.85
N GLU A 129 -9.36 4.87 -7.54
CA GLU A 129 -8.39 4.42 -6.51
C GLU A 129 -6.94 4.84 -6.81
N THR A 130 -6.66 5.24 -8.06
CA THR A 130 -5.34 5.73 -8.50
C THR A 130 -4.88 6.93 -7.68
N ASP A 131 -5.81 7.80 -7.26
CA ASP A 131 -5.47 8.98 -6.45
C ASP A 131 -5.01 8.56 -5.05
N ALA A 132 -5.66 7.57 -4.46
CA ALA A 132 -5.25 7.02 -3.16
C ALA A 132 -3.90 6.29 -3.26
N LEU A 133 -3.69 5.52 -4.33
CA LEU A 133 -2.43 4.82 -4.55
C LEU A 133 -1.27 5.81 -4.85
N MET A 134 -1.56 6.91 -5.54
CA MET A 134 -0.63 8.01 -5.73
C MET A 134 -0.20 8.66 -4.40
N LEU A 135 -1.12 8.84 -3.44
CA LEU A 135 -0.76 9.34 -2.11
C LEU A 135 0.13 8.35 -1.34
N LEU A 136 -0.10 7.03 -1.48
CA LEU A 136 0.80 6.03 -0.91
C LEU A 136 2.20 6.09 -1.56
N ARG A 137 2.29 6.25 -2.89
CA ARG A 137 3.57 6.48 -3.58
C ARG A 137 4.27 7.71 -3.03
N ALA A 138 3.57 8.83 -2.88
CA ALA A 138 4.13 10.06 -2.34
C ALA A 138 4.63 9.90 -0.89
N ARG A 139 3.93 9.09 -0.08
CA ARG A 139 4.33 8.79 1.30
C ARG A 139 5.65 8.02 1.37
N TYR A 140 5.76 6.94 0.61
CA TYR A 140 6.89 6.00 0.72
C TYR A 140 8.06 6.35 -0.21
N GLY A 141 7.82 7.24 -1.17
CA GLY A 141 8.82 7.74 -2.11
C GLY A 141 9.26 6.70 -3.15
N GLU A 142 10.06 7.17 -4.10
CA GLU A 142 10.52 6.37 -5.25
C GLU A 142 11.43 5.21 -4.85
N ALA A 143 12.10 5.28 -3.70
CA ALA A 143 12.91 4.17 -3.22
C ALA A 143 12.05 2.94 -2.92
N CYS A 144 10.92 3.12 -2.23
CA CYS A 144 10.04 2.01 -1.82
C CYS A 144 8.94 1.70 -2.86
N TRP A 145 8.60 2.66 -3.72
CA TRP A 145 7.50 2.54 -4.68
C TRP A 145 7.55 1.27 -5.55
N PRO A 146 8.69 0.87 -6.16
CA PRO A 146 8.74 -0.32 -7.02
C PRO A 146 8.29 -1.61 -6.35
N ARG A 147 8.48 -1.72 -5.02
CA ARG A 147 8.08 -2.89 -4.23
C ARG A 147 6.67 -2.73 -3.67
N LEU A 148 6.31 -1.54 -3.21
CA LEU A 148 4.94 -1.23 -2.75
C LEU A 148 3.92 -1.48 -3.86
N ARG A 149 4.21 -1.07 -5.10
CA ARG A 149 3.26 -1.21 -6.22
C ARG A 149 2.91 -2.68 -6.52
N LEU A 150 3.78 -3.63 -6.21
CA LEU A 150 3.50 -5.05 -6.40
C LEU A 150 2.31 -5.50 -5.55
N LEU A 151 2.07 -4.87 -4.40
CA LEU A 151 1.00 -5.24 -3.48
C LEU A 151 -0.41 -4.91 -4.01
N TYR A 152 -0.51 -4.17 -5.12
CA TYR A 152 -1.74 -3.71 -5.75
C TYR A 152 -1.89 -4.25 -7.18
N PRO A 153 -3.13 -4.36 -7.71
CA PRO A 153 -3.36 -4.84 -9.06
C PRO A 153 -2.59 -4.04 -10.11
N ARG A 154 -1.91 -4.73 -11.02
CA ARG A 154 -1.06 -4.10 -12.04
C ARG A 154 -1.78 -3.04 -12.88
N GLY A 155 -3.00 -3.33 -13.33
CA GLY A 155 -3.78 -2.39 -14.13
C GLY A 155 -4.14 -1.10 -13.37
N LEU A 156 -4.23 -1.15 -12.03
CA LEU A 156 -4.39 0.05 -11.21
C LEU A 156 -3.10 0.87 -11.17
N VAL A 157 -1.97 0.20 -10.95
CA VAL A 157 -0.62 0.80 -10.87
C VAL A 157 -0.23 1.49 -12.16
N GLU A 158 -0.50 0.88 -13.33
CA GLU A 158 -0.17 1.45 -14.65
C GLU A 158 -0.91 2.77 -14.94
N ARG A 159 -2.03 3.03 -14.25
CA ARG A 159 -2.78 4.30 -14.36
C ARG A 159 -2.34 5.36 -13.35
N VAL A 160 -1.45 5.03 -12.41
CA VAL A 160 -0.92 5.98 -11.44
C VAL A 160 0.06 6.90 -12.16
N ALA A 161 -0.33 8.15 -12.36
CA ALA A 161 0.53 9.18 -12.91
C ALA A 161 1.68 9.54 -11.95
N ASP A 162 2.77 10.05 -12.51
CA ASP A 162 3.82 10.68 -11.70
C ASP A 162 3.27 11.93 -11.00
N PHE A 163 3.36 11.93 -9.68
CA PHE A 163 2.82 12.99 -8.86
C PHE A 163 3.93 13.92 -8.38
N LYS A 164 3.92 15.15 -8.90
CA LYS A 164 4.98 16.15 -8.68
C LYS A 164 4.61 17.22 -7.65
N HIS A 165 3.45 17.11 -7.01
CA HIS A 165 2.99 18.16 -6.11
C HIS A 165 3.52 17.90 -4.69
N PRO A 166 4.07 18.92 -4.01
CA PRO A 166 4.55 18.76 -2.66
C PRO A 166 3.37 18.51 -1.72
N LEU A 167 3.46 17.47 -0.89
CA LEU A 167 2.48 17.17 0.15
C LEU A 167 3.11 17.37 1.53
N PRO A 168 2.32 17.81 2.53
CA PRO A 168 2.81 17.92 3.89
C PRO A 168 3.07 16.52 4.48
N ALA A 169 4.33 16.11 4.51
CA ALA A 169 4.76 14.78 4.95
C ALA A 169 4.14 14.35 6.30
N GLY A 170 4.08 15.26 7.28
CA GLY A 170 3.49 14.95 8.59
C GLY A 170 2.00 14.57 8.52
N ARG A 171 1.20 15.27 7.70
CA ARG A 171 -0.24 14.96 7.54
C ARG A 171 -0.47 13.72 6.69
N LEU A 172 0.33 13.54 5.64
CA LEU A 172 0.28 12.36 4.79
C LEU A 172 0.67 11.10 5.58
N ASN A 173 1.71 11.18 6.41
CA ASN A 173 2.11 10.11 7.31
C ASN A 173 0.98 9.80 8.31
N ALA A 174 0.47 10.81 9.00
CA ALA A 174 -0.65 10.62 9.93
C ALA A 174 -1.89 9.99 9.26
N LEU A 175 -2.19 10.38 8.01
CA LEU A 175 -3.25 9.78 7.22
C LEU A 175 -3.00 8.29 6.98
N CYS A 176 -1.92 7.91 6.31
CA CYS A 176 -1.77 6.50 5.95
C CYS A 176 -1.52 5.61 7.18
N ASP A 177 -0.89 6.11 8.25
CA ASP A 177 -0.69 5.32 9.48
C ASP A 177 -2.02 5.01 10.15
N ALA A 178 -2.92 6.00 10.22
CA ALA A 178 -4.26 5.80 10.76
C ALA A 178 -5.06 4.78 9.94
N LEU A 179 -4.95 4.84 8.61
CA LEU A 179 -5.64 3.91 7.70
C LEU A 179 -5.11 2.48 7.85
N ILE A 180 -3.79 2.31 7.82
CA ILE A 180 -3.12 1.00 7.97
C ILE A 180 -3.48 0.40 9.33
N TRP A 181 -3.45 1.20 10.39
CA TRP A 181 -3.87 0.76 11.73
C TRP A 181 -5.34 0.31 11.75
N LYS A 182 -6.25 1.10 11.17
CA LYS A 182 -7.70 0.79 11.18
C LYS A 182 -8.03 -0.49 10.40
N VAL A 183 -7.31 -0.77 9.31
CA VAL A 183 -7.50 -1.99 8.52
C VAL A 183 -6.83 -3.21 9.16
N ALA A 184 -5.65 -3.03 9.75
CA ALA A 184 -4.91 -4.11 10.38
C ALA A 184 -5.44 -4.51 11.77
N ALA A 185 -6.34 -3.72 12.36
CA ALA A 185 -7.02 -4.09 13.57
C ALA A 185 -8.01 -5.23 13.27
N PRO A 186 -8.04 -6.31 14.08
CA PRO A 186 -9.07 -7.33 13.93
C PRO A 186 -10.43 -6.66 14.09
N GLU A 187 -11.35 -6.90 13.15
CA GLU A 187 -12.74 -6.50 13.34
C GLU A 187 -13.22 -7.20 14.61
N ARG A 188 -13.58 -6.43 15.65
CA ARG A 188 -14.21 -7.00 16.84
C ARG A 188 -15.53 -7.58 16.35
N ILE A 189 -15.56 -8.89 16.13
CA ILE A 189 -16.79 -9.62 15.93
C ILE A 189 -17.61 -9.37 17.19
N ALA A 190 -18.64 -8.55 17.08
CA ALA A 190 -19.68 -8.50 18.09
C ALA A 190 -20.41 -9.84 18.01
N THR A 191 -20.00 -10.79 18.83
CA THR A 191 -20.81 -11.95 19.16
C THR A 191 -22.08 -11.42 19.83
N HIS A 192 -23.14 -11.25 19.04
CA HIS A 192 -24.50 -11.24 19.57
C HIS A 192 -24.85 -12.70 19.87
N SER A 193 -24.73 -13.07 21.15
CA SER A 193 -25.45 -14.18 21.76
C SER A 193 -26.85 -13.74 22.17
#